data_AF-A0AAX6N4I6-F1
#
_entry.id   AF-A0AAX6N4I6-F1
#
_cell.length_a   1.000
_cell.length_b   1.000
_cell.length_c   1.000
_cell.angle_alpha   90.00
_cell.angle_beta   90.00
_cell.angle_gamma   90.00
#
_symmetry.space_group_name_H-M   'P 1'
#
loop_
_entity.id
_entity.type
_entity.pdbx_description
1 polymer ?
#
loop_
_entity_poly.entity_id
_entity_poly.type
_entity_poly.pdbx_seq_one_letter_code
_entity_poly.pdbx_strand_id
1 'polypeptide(L)'
;MKRKNKGMDYLIAFFIAGVMVLIILAILMGSYFFGFIGFLRVMGVEYDSYWAICLFLFFIFVFGSITELFSKALIFLMKNARMNRVLFITSAAFVGIFFTFLSVYIADLLVSGIRVSILAVTLLSVLFFWMESALDSEFLRKKTS
;
A
#
# COMPACT_ATOMS: atom_id res chain seq x y z
N MET A 1 58.73 11.52 2.65
CA MET A 1 57.62 11.15 3.56
C MET A 1 56.33 11.79 3.07
N LYS A 2 55.43 11.05 2.41
CA LYS A 2 54.08 11.56 2.05
C LYS A 2 53.24 11.57 3.34
N ARG A 3 52.94 12.75 3.89
CA ARG A 3 51.95 12.91 4.97
C ARG A 3 50.60 12.44 4.43
N LYS A 4 50.22 11.20 4.74
CA LYS A 4 48.89 10.65 4.42
C LYS A 4 47.87 11.45 5.23
N ASN A 5 47.06 12.26 4.54
CA ASN A 5 46.11 13.17 5.19
C ASN A 5 44.90 12.34 5.67
N LYS A 6 45.00 11.75 6.86
CA LYS A 6 43.99 10.83 7.43
C LYS A 6 42.56 11.39 7.34
N GLY A 7 42.37 12.70 7.47
CA GLY A 7 41.06 13.36 7.34
C GLY A 7 40.40 13.17 5.97
N MET A 8 41.19 13.16 4.90
CA MET A 8 40.69 12.96 3.53
C MET A 8 40.25 11.52 3.30
N ASP A 9 40.96 10.54 3.88
CA ASP A 9 40.60 9.13 3.81
C ASP A 9 39.23 8.87 4.50
N TYR A 10 38.96 9.53 5.63
CA TYR A 10 37.65 9.42 6.32
C TYR A 10 36.50 10.05 5.52
N LEU A 11 36.74 11.20 4.87
CA LEU A 11 35.73 11.84 4.01
C LEU A 11 35.37 10.98 2.80
N ILE A 12 36.38 10.37 2.16
CA ILE A 12 36.18 9.45 1.04
C ILE A 12 35.39 8.21 1.51
N ALA A 13 35.75 7.62 2.65
CA ALA A 13 35.04 6.48 3.21
C ALA A 13 33.57 6.80 3.54
N PHE A 14 33.30 7.97 4.14
CA PHE A 14 31.94 8.42 4.42
C PHE A 14 31.13 8.62 3.15
N PHE A 15 31.71 9.22 2.11
CA PHE A 15 31.05 9.41 0.83
C PHE A 15 30.71 8.07 0.15
N ILE A 16 31.65 7.12 0.13
CA ILE A 16 31.43 5.78 -0.41
C ILE A 16 30.31 5.07 0.35
N ALA A 17 30.34 5.09 1.68
CA ALA A 17 29.31 4.48 2.51
C ALA A 17 27.93 5.13 2.25
N GLY A 18 27.87 6.47 2.18
CA GLY A 18 26.65 7.20 1.88
C GLY A 18 26.06 6.84 0.51
N VAL A 19 26.90 6.82 -0.53
CA VAL A 19 26.48 6.41 -1.88
C VAL A 19 26.01 4.95 -1.89
N MET A 20 26.69 4.06 -1.17
CA MET A 20 26.28 2.65 -1.09
C MET A 20 24.89 2.48 -0.46
N VAL A 21 24.61 3.23 0.61
CA VAL A 21 23.28 3.26 1.24
C VAL A 21 22.22 3.81 0.27
N LEU A 22 22.53 4.89 -0.45
CA LEU A 22 21.62 5.46 -1.45
C LEU A 22 21.33 4.49 -2.60
N ILE A 23 22.33 3.74 -3.07
CA ILE A 23 22.14 2.72 -4.11
C ILE A 23 21.23 1.59 -3.60
N ILE A 24 21.43 1.11 -2.38
CA ILE A 24 20.59 0.07 -1.79
C ILE A 24 19.14 0.56 -1.67
N LEU A 25 18.94 1.79 -1.18
CA LEU A 25 17.61 2.39 -1.11
C LEU A 25 16.96 2.55 -2.49
N ALA A 26 17.73 2.96 -3.50
CA ALA A 26 17.23 3.10 -4.86
C ALA A 26 16.83 1.75 -5.48
N ILE A 27 17.62 0.69 -5.25
CA ILE A 27 17.30 -0.68 -5.69
C ILE A 27 16.05 -1.19 -4.98
N LEU A 28 15.94 -0.99 -3.67
CA LEU A 28 14.75 -1.36 -2.89
C LEU A 28 13.51 -0.64 -3.44
N MET A 29 13.53 0.69 -3.48
CA MET A 29 12.41 1.49 -3.95
C MET A 29 12.03 1.15 -5.40
N GLY A 30 13.03 1.01 -6.27
CA GLY A 30 12.86 0.63 -7.67
C GLY A 30 12.23 -0.76 -7.80
N SER A 31 12.71 -1.75 -7.07
CA SER A 31 12.17 -3.12 -7.11
C SER A 31 10.72 -3.19 -6.64
N TYR A 32 10.35 -2.47 -5.58
CA TYR A 32 8.95 -2.36 -5.14
C TYR A 32 8.08 -1.68 -6.19
N PHE A 33 8.55 -0.57 -6.77
CA PHE A 33 7.80 0.16 -7.79
C PHE A 33 7.60 -0.68 -9.06
N PHE A 34 8.67 -1.33 -9.56
CA PHE A 34 8.59 -2.24 -10.70
C PHE A 34 7.71 -3.46 -10.42
N GLY A 35 7.78 -4.02 -9.21
CA GLY A 35 6.88 -5.10 -8.77
C GLY A 35 5.41 -4.68 -8.83
N PHE A 36 5.10 -3.47 -8.36
CA PHE A 36 3.75 -2.92 -8.39
C PHE A 36 3.27 -2.65 -9.83
N ILE A 37 4.12 -2.08 -10.68
CA ILE A 37 3.82 -1.88 -12.11
C ILE A 37 3.51 -3.22 -12.79
N GLY A 38 4.36 -4.23 -12.56
CA GLY A 38 4.18 -5.57 -13.11
C GLY A 38 2.86 -6.19 -12.66
N PHE A 39 2.55 -6.05 -11.36
CA PHE A 39 1.30 -6.53 -10.78
C PHE A 39 0.07 -5.83 -11.40
N LEU A 40 0.08 -4.50 -11.54
CA LEU A 40 -1.01 -3.76 -12.19
C LEU A 40 -1.22 -4.23 -13.64
N ARG A 41 -0.14 -4.49 -14.37
CA ARG A 41 -0.22 -4.97 -15.76
C ARG A 41 -0.79 -6.38 -15.85
N VAL A 42 -0.43 -7.28 -14.92
CA VAL A 42 -1.02 -8.63 -14.82
C VAL A 42 -2.51 -8.56 -14.49
N MET A 43 -2.92 -7.60 -13.67
CA MET A 43 -4.33 -7.34 -13.37
C MET A 43 -5.10 -6.69 -14.53
N GLY A 44 -4.44 -6.37 -15.65
CA GLY A 44 -5.08 -5.76 -16.82
C GLY A 44 -5.35 -4.25 -16.65
N VAL A 45 -4.57 -3.57 -15.81
CA VAL A 45 -4.61 -2.11 -15.69
C VAL A 45 -3.80 -1.48 -16.82
N GLU A 46 -4.45 -0.65 -17.61
CA GLU A 46 -3.80 0.16 -18.64
C GLU A 46 -3.46 1.52 -18.05
N TYR A 47 -2.25 2.01 -18.34
CA TYR A 47 -1.79 3.32 -17.89
C TYR A 47 -0.95 4.00 -18.97
N ASP A 48 -1.13 5.30 -19.12
CA ASP A 48 -0.45 6.12 -20.13
C ASP A 48 0.92 6.62 -19.65
N SER A 49 1.12 6.73 -18.34
CA SER A 49 2.34 7.29 -17.75
C SER A 49 2.64 6.71 -16.37
N TYR A 50 3.92 6.59 -16.03
CA TYR A 50 4.38 6.25 -14.68
C TYR A 50 3.88 7.25 -13.62
N TRP A 51 3.65 8.50 -14.01
CA TRP A 51 3.09 9.52 -13.12
C TRP A 51 1.65 9.20 -12.71
N ALA A 52 0.86 8.62 -13.63
CA ALA A 52 -0.51 8.22 -13.34
C ALA A 52 -0.51 7.10 -12.27
N ILE A 53 0.42 6.15 -12.34
CA ILE A 53 0.55 5.08 -11.34
C ILE A 53 0.85 5.65 -9.95
N CYS A 54 1.79 6.61 -9.87
CA CYS A 54 2.12 7.27 -8.61
C CYS A 54 0.90 8.00 -8.02
N LEU A 55 0.15 8.74 -8.85
CA LEU A 55 -1.07 9.42 -8.42
C LEU A 55 -2.16 8.44 -7.99
N PHE A 56 -2.33 7.34 -8.71
CA PHE A 56 -3.32 6.30 -8.39
C PHE A 56 -3.02 5.63 -7.06
N LEU A 57 -1.78 5.24 -6.82
CA LEU A 57 -1.32 4.74 -5.52
C LEU A 57 -1.57 5.76 -4.40
N PHE A 58 -1.24 7.03 -4.65
CA PHE A 58 -1.45 8.10 -3.70
C PHE A 58 -2.93 8.27 -3.35
N PHE A 59 -3.83 8.27 -4.34
CA PHE A 59 -5.27 8.38 -4.10
C PHE A 59 -5.84 7.14 -3.40
N ILE A 60 -5.42 5.92 -3.79
CA ILE A 60 -5.81 4.70 -3.07
C ILE A 60 -5.40 4.77 -1.60
N PHE A 61 -4.20 5.29 -1.32
CA PHE A 61 -3.75 5.45 0.06
C PHE A 61 -4.61 6.48 0.81
N VAL A 62 -4.82 7.67 0.25
CA VAL A 62 -5.62 8.74 0.89
C VAL A 62 -7.07 8.30 1.10
N PHE A 63 -7.75 7.84 0.05
CA PHE A 63 -9.14 7.38 0.15
C PHE A 63 -9.24 6.07 0.93
N GLY A 64 -8.24 5.20 0.84
CA GLY A 64 -8.15 3.97 1.62
C GLY A 64 -8.22 4.27 3.10
N SER A 65 -7.33 5.13 3.60
CA SER A 65 -7.34 5.56 5.00
C SER A 65 -8.66 6.21 5.43
N ILE A 66 -9.28 7.02 4.58
CA ILE A 66 -10.59 7.63 4.89
C ILE A 66 -11.68 6.55 4.98
N THR A 67 -11.78 5.69 3.97
CA THR A 67 -12.80 4.63 3.89
C THR A 67 -12.63 3.57 4.99
N GLU A 68 -11.41 3.29 5.41
CA GLU A 68 -11.08 2.41 6.54
C GLU A 68 -11.69 2.93 7.85
N LEU A 69 -11.60 4.24 8.12
CA LEU A 69 -12.22 4.84 9.31
C LEU A 69 -13.73 4.63 9.32
N PHE A 70 -14.39 4.81 8.17
CA PHE A 70 -15.83 4.54 8.03
C PHE A 70 -16.16 3.05 8.21
N SER A 71 -15.35 2.16 7.64
CA SER A 71 -15.49 0.71 7.79
C SER A 71 -15.41 0.32 9.28
N LYS A 72 -14.38 0.77 9.99
CA LYS A 72 -14.19 0.49 11.43
C LYS A 72 -15.34 1.06 12.27
N ALA A 73 -15.83 2.25 11.95
CA ALA A 73 -16.99 2.85 12.62
C ALA A 73 -18.27 2.01 12.44
N LEU A 74 -18.53 1.52 11.22
CA LEU A 74 -19.68 0.66 10.93
C LEU A 74 -19.57 -0.70 11.61
N ILE A 75 -18.40 -1.34 11.57
CA ILE A 75 -18.14 -2.61 12.26
C ILE A 75 -18.35 -2.45 13.76
N PHE A 76 -17.93 -1.32 14.35
CA PHE A 76 -18.16 -1.02 15.75
C PHE A 76 -19.66 -0.92 16.07
N LEU A 77 -20.45 -0.25 15.22
CA LEU A 77 -21.90 -0.16 15.39
C LEU A 77 -22.59 -1.53 15.28
N MET A 78 -22.13 -2.37 14.34
CA MET A 78 -22.64 -3.73 14.13
C MET A 78 -22.36 -4.67 15.32
N LYS A 79 -21.32 -4.39 16.12
CA LYS A 79 -20.99 -5.18 17.31
C LYS A 79 -22.14 -5.23 18.32
N ASN A 80 -23.00 -4.21 18.34
CA ASN A 80 -24.14 -4.14 19.24
C ASN A 80 -25.38 -4.92 18.74
N ALA A 81 -25.35 -5.45 17.51
CA ALA A 81 -26.52 -6.01 16.83
C ALA A 81 -26.89 -7.47 17.22
N ARG A 82 -26.35 -8.01 18.32
CA ARG A 82 -26.53 -9.42 18.78
C ARG A 82 -26.50 -10.46 17.63
N MET A 83 -25.61 -10.27 16.65
CA MET A 83 -25.46 -11.22 15.54
C MET A 83 -24.71 -12.48 15.97
N ASN A 84 -24.98 -13.58 15.26
CA ASN A 84 -24.18 -14.79 15.38
C ASN A 84 -22.74 -14.54 14.92
N ARG A 85 -21.74 -15.22 15.53
CA ARG A 85 -20.31 -14.93 15.32
C ARG A 85 -19.88 -15.00 13.85
N VAL A 86 -20.37 -16.00 13.12
CA VAL A 86 -20.08 -16.18 11.69
C VAL A 86 -20.69 -15.04 10.86
N LEU A 87 -21.90 -14.62 11.21
CA LEU A 87 -22.61 -13.53 10.52
C LEU A 87 -21.89 -12.20 10.73
N PHE A 88 -21.39 -11.95 11.96
CA PHE A 88 -20.60 -10.76 12.28
C PHE A 88 -19.27 -10.73 11.50
N ILE A 89 -18.52 -11.83 11.46
CA ILE A 89 -17.24 -11.88 10.72
C ILE A 89 -17.47 -11.67 9.21
N THR A 90 -18.46 -12.36 8.65
CA THR A 90 -18.77 -12.25 7.21
C THR A 90 -19.22 -10.85 6.83
N SER A 91 -20.07 -10.24 7.65
CA SER A 91 -20.57 -8.88 7.40
C SER A 91 -19.49 -7.81 7.62
N ALA A 92 -18.61 -7.97 8.61
CA ALA A 92 -17.46 -7.09 8.80
C ALA A 92 -16.47 -7.17 7.62
N ALA A 93 -16.19 -8.39 7.12
CA ALA A 93 -15.37 -8.57 5.93
C ALA A 93 -16.01 -7.95 4.68
N PHE A 94 -17.32 -8.11 4.52
CA PHE A 94 -18.07 -7.50 3.41
C PHE A 94 -17.99 -5.97 3.45
N VAL A 95 -18.19 -5.36 4.62
CA VAL A 95 -18.03 -3.90 4.80
C VAL A 95 -16.60 -3.48 4.45
N GLY A 96 -15.59 -4.18 4.96
CA GLY A 96 -14.18 -3.90 4.64
C GLY A 96 -13.91 -3.91 3.14
N ILE A 97 -14.23 -5.02 2.47
CA ILE A 97 -14.04 -5.16 1.01
C ILE A 97 -14.82 -4.10 0.23
N PHE A 98 -16.05 -3.76 0.65
CA PHE A 98 -16.86 -2.74 -0.01
C PHE A 98 -16.22 -1.35 0.08
N PHE A 99 -15.70 -0.97 1.25
CA PHE A 99 -15.03 0.32 1.44
C PHE A 99 -13.68 0.38 0.70
N THR A 100 -12.90 -0.70 0.73
CA THR A 100 -11.66 -0.80 -0.07
C THR A 100 -11.97 -0.71 -1.57
N PHE A 101 -13.04 -1.37 -2.02
CA PHE A 101 -13.53 -1.27 -3.40
C PHE A 101 -13.92 0.15 -3.78
N LEU A 102 -14.64 0.84 -2.90
CA LEU A 102 -15.01 2.23 -3.11
C LEU A 102 -13.77 3.13 -3.22
N SER A 103 -12.75 2.91 -2.38
CA SER A 103 -11.48 3.65 -2.45
C SER A 103 -10.77 3.47 -3.80
N VAL A 104 -10.62 2.22 -4.26
CA VAL A 104 -9.96 1.92 -5.53
C VAL A 104 -10.77 2.49 -6.71
N TYR A 105 -12.09 2.37 -6.68
CA TYR A 105 -12.97 2.92 -7.70
C TYR A 105 -12.90 4.45 -7.78
N ILE A 106 -12.88 5.14 -6.64
CA ILE A 106 -12.70 6.60 -6.60
C ILE A 106 -11.33 7.00 -7.14
N ALA A 107 -10.27 6.25 -6.80
CA ALA A 107 -8.93 6.53 -7.31
C ALA A 107 -8.82 6.37 -8.83
N ASP A 108 -9.48 5.35 -9.41
CA ASP A 108 -9.57 5.17 -10.86
C ASP A 108 -10.30 6.35 -11.53
N LEU A 109 -11.39 6.82 -10.92
CA LEU A 109 -12.16 7.96 -11.45
C LEU A 109 -11.37 9.28 -11.43
N LEU A 110 -10.52 9.49 -10.43
CA LEU A 110 -9.79 10.75 -10.24
C LEU A 110 -8.50 10.84 -11.06
N VAL A 111 -7.90 9.70 -11.39
CA VAL A 111 -6.61 9.69 -12.11
C VAL A 111 -6.82 9.57 -13.60
N SER A 112 -6.59 10.69 -14.29
CA SER A 112 -6.54 10.70 -15.75
C SER A 112 -5.32 9.91 -16.26
N GLY A 113 -5.54 9.03 -17.24
CA GLY A 113 -4.48 8.22 -17.85
C GLY A 113 -4.27 6.85 -17.19
N ILE A 114 -5.20 6.41 -16.35
CA ILE A 114 -5.34 5.02 -15.93
C ILE A 114 -6.72 4.52 -16.33
N ARG A 115 -6.79 3.28 -16.80
CA ARG A 115 -8.03 2.56 -17.03
C ARG A 115 -7.95 1.22 -16.32
N VAL A 116 -8.65 1.12 -15.21
CA VAL A 116 -8.80 -0.13 -14.46
C VAL A 116 -10.12 -0.78 -14.89
N SER A 117 -10.06 -2.02 -15.38
CA SER A 117 -11.28 -2.79 -15.62
C SER A 117 -12.02 -3.07 -14.30
N ILE A 118 -13.35 -3.21 -14.33
CA ILE A 118 -14.11 -3.48 -13.09
C ILE A 118 -13.62 -4.75 -12.37
N LEU A 119 -13.18 -5.76 -13.14
CA LEU A 119 -12.58 -6.98 -12.62
C LEU A 119 -11.27 -6.70 -11.88
N ALA A 120 -10.42 -5.84 -12.45
CA ALA A 120 -9.18 -5.43 -11.83
C ALA A 120 -9.42 -4.63 -10.55
N VAL A 121 -10.42 -3.74 -10.51
CA VAL A 121 -10.84 -3.03 -9.29
C VAL A 121 -11.23 -4.04 -8.22
N THR A 122 -12.07 -5.03 -8.55
CA THR A 122 -12.50 -6.06 -7.59
C THR A 122 -11.33 -6.87 -7.04
N LEU A 123 -10.43 -7.37 -7.90
CA LEU A 123 -9.27 -8.16 -7.49
C LEU A 123 -8.32 -7.35 -6.61
N LEU A 124 -8.05 -6.10 -6.99
CA LEU A 124 -7.18 -5.20 -6.25
C LEU A 124 -7.74 -4.91 -4.84
N SER A 125 -9.06 -4.74 -4.76
CA SER A 125 -9.76 -4.47 -3.49
C SER A 125 -9.71 -5.65 -2.53
N VAL A 126 -9.93 -6.87 -3.04
CA VAL A 126 -9.81 -8.09 -2.23
C VAL A 126 -8.38 -8.27 -1.73
N LEU A 127 -7.39 -8.03 -2.60
CA LEU A 127 -5.97 -8.16 -2.24
C LEU A 127 -5.55 -7.13 -1.19
N PHE A 128 -5.94 -5.87 -1.34
CA PHE A 128 -5.65 -4.85 -0.34
C PHE A 128 -6.34 -5.11 0.98
N PHE A 129 -7.60 -5.54 0.97
CA PHE A 129 -8.31 -5.92 2.20
C PHE A 129 -7.61 -7.08 2.93
N TRP A 130 -7.11 -8.08 2.19
CA TRP A 130 -6.34 -9.19 2.77
C TRP A 130 -5.01 -8.72 3.35
N MET A 131 -4.29 -7.85 2.64
CA MET A 131 -3.02 -7.29 3.10
C MET A 131 -3.21 -6.47 4.38
N GLU A 132 -4.27 -5.66 4.42
CA GLU A 132 -4.64 -4.87 5.60
C GLU A 132 -5.04 -5.76 6.78
N SER A 133 -5.86 -6.79 6.55
CA SER A 133 -6.24 -7.76 7.58
C SER A 133 -5.03 -8.52 8.13
N ALA A 134 -4.07 -8.88 7.28
CA ALA A 134 -2.83 -9.54 7.69
C ALA A 134 -1.96 -8.61 8.56
N LEU A 135 -1.82 -7.34 8.17
CA LEU A 135 -1.10 -6.33 8.94
C LEU A 135 -1.75 -6.08 10.30
N ASP A 136 -3.07 -5.86 10.35
CA ASP A 136 -3.80 -5.64 11.59
C ASP A 136 -3.66 -6.84 12.55
N SER A 137 -3.64 -8.07 12.03
CA SER A 137 -3.42 -9.28 12.85
C SER A 137 -2.02 -9.34 13.48
N GLU A 138 -0.98 -8.90 12.78
CA GLU A 138 0.38 -8.83 13.32
C GLU A 138 0.57 -7.69 14.32
N PHE A 139 -0.01 -6.52 14.05
CA PHE A 139 0.02 -5.37 14.96
C PHE A 139 -0.65 -5.68 16.30
N LEU A 140 -1.76 -6.44 16.29
CA LEU A 140 -2.43 -6.86 17.53
C LEU A 140 -1.63 -7.91 18.31
N ARG A 141 -0.87 -8.79 17.65
CA ARG A 141 0.01 -9.77 18.33
C ARG A 141 1.19 -9.10 19.05
N LYS A 142 1.69 -7.96 18.54
CA LYS A 142 2.81 -7.22 19.13
C LYS A 142 2.42 -6.36 20.33
N LYS A 143 1.13 -6.05 20.50
CA LYS A 143 0.63 -5.20 21.60
C LYS A 143 0.27 -5.98 22.87
N THR A 144 0.21 -7.31 22.79
CA THR A 144 -0.14 -8.23 23.90
C THR A 144 1.04 -9.08 24.39
N SER A 145 2.24 -8.87 23.86
CA SER A 145 3.51 -9.42 24.36
C SER A 145 4.35 -8.33 25.01
#